data_AF-A0AAV9FMM1-F1
#
_entry.id   AF-A0AAV9FMM1-F1
#
_cell.length_a   1.000
_cell.length_b   1.000
_cell.length_c   1.000
_cell.angle_alpha   90.00
_cell.angle_beta   90.00
_cell.angle_gamma   90.00
#
_symmetry.space_group_name_H-M   'P 1'
#
loop_
_entity.id
_entity.type
_entity.pdbx_description
1 polymer ?
#
loop_
_entity_poly.entity_id
_entity_poly.type
_entity_poly.pdbx_seq_one_letter_code
_entity_poly.pdbx_strand_id
1 'polypeptide(L)'
;MEPSFAGYLHNDFLSIVPDRKQMHGVYLGRNKRKNMHGDESSATLDIMEDIQILNGLECKLSCSTSKVSYVLDTEDFLYRIKRMKLSNGSSSSSHGKSLKVHAIKVARFHHFLSAA
;
A
#
# COMPACT_ATOMS: atom_id res chain seq x y z
N MET A 1 -16.22 -10.69 -19.06
CA MET A 1 -15.27 -11.74 -18.64
C MET A 1 -15.68 -13.03 -19.33
N GLU A 2 -14.71 -13.83 -19.76
CA GLU A 2 -14.98 -15.10 -20.43
C GLU A 2 -15.66 -16.07 -19.44
N PRO A 3 -16.80 -16.70 -19.78
CA PRO A 3 -17.61 -17.45 -18.82
C PRO A 3 -16.91 -18.65 -18.19
N SER A 4 -16.00 -19.32 -18.92
CA SER A 4 -15.27 -20.46 -18.35
C SER A 4 -14.21 -20.02 -17.33
N PHE A 5 -13.55 -18.88 -17.57
CA PHE A 5 -12.61 -18.28 -16.63
C PHE A 5 -13.28 -17.73 -15.36
N ALA A 6 -14.49 -17.18 -15.47
CA ALA A 6 -15.20 -16.59 -14.33
C ALA A 6 -15.42 -17.59 -13.19
N GLY A 7 -15.71 -18.86 -13.52
CA GLY A 7 -15.87 -19.93 -12.54
C GLY A 7 -14.58 -20.18 -11.75
N TYR A 8 -13.46 -20.38 -12.44
CA TYR A 8 -12.15 -20.56 -11.81
C TYR A 8 -11.77 -19.36 -10.93
N LEU A 9 -11.96 -18.14 -11.45
CA LEU A 9 -11.57 -16.93 -10.74
C LEU A 9 -12.32 -16.79 -9.41
N HIS A 10 -13.64 -16.93 -9.42
CA HIS A 10 -14.46 -16.66 -8.24
C HIS A 10 -14.58 -17.85 -7.29
N ASN A 11 -14.57 -19.08 -7.81
CA ASN A 11 -14.82 -20.27 -7.00
C ASN A 11 -13.55 -20.94 -6.49
N ASP A 12 -12.41 -20.77 -7.17
CA ASP A 12 -11.13 -21.39 -6.79
C ASP A 12 -10.11 -20.32 -6.38
N PHE A 13 -9.73 -19.44 -7.32
CA PHE A 13 -8.59 -18.52 -7.14
C PHE A 13 -8.84 -17.46 -6.06
N LEU A 14 -10.00 -16.80 -6.09
CA LEU A 14 -10.42 -15.81 -5.10
C LEU A 14 -11.26 -16.42 -3.98
N SER A 15 -11.36 -17.76 -3.92
CA SER A 15 -12.15 -18.42 -2.88
C SER A 15 -11.58 -18.06 -1.50
N ILE A 16 -12.45 -17.53 -0.63
CA ILE A 16 -12.08 -17.19 0.73
C ILE A 16 -11.96 -18.50 1.50
N VAL A 17 -10.76 -19.06 1.57
CA VAL A 17 -10.50 -20.25 2.38
C VAL A 17 -10.64 -19.85 3.85
N PRO A 18 -11.52 -20.49 4.65
CA PRO A 18 -11.60 -20.22 6.07
C PRO A 18 -10.23 -20.51 6.69
N ASP A 19 -9.71 -19.47 7.34
CA ASP A 19 -8.36 -19.26 7.83
C ASP A 19 -7.76 -20.48 8.57
N ARG A 20 -7.09 -21.39 7.85
CA ARG A 20 -6.33 -22.49 8.47
C ARG A 20 -4.89 -22.11 8.79
N LYS A 21 -4.47 -20.91 8.37
CA LYS A 21 -3.19 -20.30 8.72
C LYS A 21 -3.41 -18.80 8.81
N GLN A 22 -3.94 -18.38 9.95
CA GLN A 22 -3.96 -16.99 10.35
C GLN A 22 -2.54 -16.45 10.13
N MET A 23 -2.36 -15.63 9.09
CA MET A 23 -1.03 -15.23 8.64
C MET A 23 -0.49 -14.17 9.60
N HIS A 24 -0.06 -14.63 10.78
CA HIS A 24 0.61 -13.80 11.76
C HIS A 24 1.94 -13.32 11.19
N GLY A 25 2.20 -12.02 11.28
CA GLY A 25 3.51 -11.42 10.95
C GLY A 25 3.68 -10.91 9.52
N VAL A 26 2.65 -10.97 8.66
CA VAL A 26 2.71 -10.36 7.31
C VAL A 26 2.80 -8.83 7.39
N TYR A 27 2.14 -8.23 8.39
CA TYR A 27 2.18 -6.80 8.63
C TYR A 27 3.17 -6.47 9.75
N LEU A 28 4.17 -5.65 9.44
CA LEU A 28 5.02 -5.03 10.46
C LEU A 28 4.16 -4.13 11.34
N GLY A 29 4.30 -4.20 12.67
CA GLY A 29 3.48 -3.42 13.62
C GLY A 29 3.49 -1.90 13.38
N ARG A 30 4.57 -1.37 12.79
CA ARG A 30 4.67 0.04 12.34
C ARG A 30 3.71 0.43 11.21
N ASN A 31 3.22 -0.55 10.44
CA ASN A 31 2.27 -0.37 9.34
C ASN A 31 0.81 -0.49 9.81
N LYS A 32 0.56 -1.00 11.03
CA LYS A 32 -0.78 -1.02 11.62
C LYS A 32 -1.19 0.41 11.94
N ARG A 33 -2.30 0.91 11.37
CA ARG A 33 -2.82 2.24 11.71
C ARG A 33 -3.12 2.27 13.22
N LYS A 34 -2.75 3.36 13.88
CA LYS A 34 -2.95 3.58 15.34
C LYS A 34 -4.41 3.42 15.81
N ASN A 35 -5.39 3.40 14.92
CA ASN A 35 -6.82 3.44 15.24
C ASN A 35 -7.60 2.25 14.64
N MET A 36 -7.02 1.05 14.56
CA MET A 36 -7.80 -0.13 14.18
C MET A 36 -8.48 -0.69 15.43
N HIS A 37 -9.74 -0.33 15.62
CA HIS A 37 -10.60 -0.84 16.67
C HIS A 37 -11.62 -1.77 16.00
N GLY A 38 -11.24 -3.04 15.81
CA GLY A 38 -12.04 -4.04 15.10
C GLY A 38 -11.32 -5.39 15.01
N ASP A 39 -12.05 -6.44 14.61
CA ASP A 39 -11.52 -7.77 14.33
C ASP A 39 -10.36 -7.70 13.32
N GLU A 40 -9.30 -8.50 13.50
CA GLU A 40 -8.08 -8.42 12.68
C GLU A 40 -8.37 -8.66 11.18
N SER A 41 -9.44 -9.39 10.87
CA SER A 41 -9.87 -9.69 9.49
C SER A 41 -10.54 -8.50 8.79
N SER A 42 -11.37 -7.72 9.49
CA SER A 42 -11.96 -6.49 8.92
C SER A 42 -10.91 -5.37 8.85
N ALA A 43 -10.01 -5.36 9.83
CA ALA A 43 -8.89 -4.43 9.87
C ALA A 43 -7.94 -4.58 8.67
N THR A 44 -7.69 -5.79 8.17
CA THR A 44 -6.83 -5.99 6.98
C THR A 44 -7.47 -5.49 5.70
N LEU A 45 -8.78 -5.73 5.51
CA LEU A 45 -9.53 -5.20 4.36
C LEU A 45 -9.51 -3.66 4.33
N ASP A 46 -9.75 -3.03 5.48
CA ASP A 46 -9.69 -1.57 5.63
C ASP A 46 -8.27 -0.99 5.39
N ILE A 47 -7.22 -1.75 5.73
CA ILE A 47 -5.82 -1.36 5.43
C ILE A 47 -5.56 -1.39 3.92
N MET A 48 -6.15 -2.34 3.21
CA MET A 48 -5.98 -2.55 1.78
C MET A 48 -6.83 -1.59 0.93
N GLU A 49 -7.90 -1.01 1.48
CA GLU A 49 -8.77 -0.02 0.81
C GLU A 49 -7.98 1.14 0.18
N ASP A 50 -6.93 1.62 0.87
CA ASP A 50 -6.11 2.74 0.41
C ASP A 50 -4.90 2.34 -0.45
N ILE A 51 -4.74 1.04 -0.73
CA ILE A 51 -3.65 0.51 -1.55
C ILE A 51 -4.13 0.44 -3.00
N GLN A 52 -3.38 1.07 -3.89
CA GLN A 52 -3.54 0.88 -5.33
C GLN A 52 -2.41 0.03 -5.86
N ILE A 53 -2.78 -0.91 -6.73
CA ILE A 53 -1.87 -1.77 -7.46
C ILE A 53 -1.98 -1.37 -8.92
N LEU A 54 -0.86 -0.92 -9.48
CA LEU A 54 -0.75 -0.64 -10.91
C LEU A 54 0.09 -1.75 -11.53
N ASN A 55 -0.52 -2.47 -12.48
CA ASN A 55 0.21 -3.49 -13.22
C ASN A 55 1.25 -2.83 -14.13
N GLY A 56 2.51 -3.26 -14.01
CA GLY A 56 3.64 -2.68 -14.74
C GLY A 56 4.02 -3.44 -16.00
N LEU A 57 3.17 -4.36 -16.47
CA LEU A 57 3.44 -5.22 -17.61
C LEU A 57 3.70 -4.40 -18.87
N GLU A 58 4.88 -4.58 -19.44
CA GLU A 58 5.25 -4.02 -20.73
C GLU A 58 5.26 -5.12 -21.80
N CYS A 59 4.59 -4.85 -22.91
CA CYS A 59 4.51 -5.73 -24.07
C CYS A 59 5.12 -5.04 -25.30
N LYS A 60 5.93 -5.79 -26.06
CA LYS A 60 6.43 -5.38 -27.38
C LYS A 60 5.57 -6.02 -28.48
N LEU A 61 5.00 -5.17 -29.33
CA LEU A 61 4.16 -5.59 -30.45
C LEU A 61 4.95 -5.53 -31.76
N SER A 62 5.13 -6.68 -32.42
CA SER A 62 5.74 -6.76 -33.74
C SER A 62 4.65 -6.86 -34.81
N CYS A 63 4.45 -5.78 -35.58
CA CYS A 63 3.46 -5.74 -36.66
C CYS A 63 3.84 -6.62 -37.85
N SER A 64 5.14 -6.83 -38.11
CA SER A 64 5.61 -7.68 -39.20
C SER A 64 5.36 -9.17 -38.97
N THR A 65 5.31 -9.60 -37.72
CA THR A 65 5.09 -11.01 -37.35
C THR A 65 3.74 -11.24 -36.67
N SER A 66 2.95 -10.19 -36.45
CA SER A 66 1.73 -10.20 -35.63
C SER A 66 1.94 -10.88 -34.26
N LYS A 67 3.12 -10.70 -33.65
CA LYS A 67 3.49 -11.31 -32.35
C LYS A 67 3.56 -10.27 -31.25
N VAL A 68 3.22 -10.71 -30.04
CA VAL A 68 3.39 -9.95 -28.80
C VAL A 68 4.44 -10.67 -27.95
N SER A 69 5.43 -9.94 -27.44
CA SER A 69 6.41 -10.46 -26.50
C SER A 69 6.40 -9.66 -25.20
N TYR A 70 6.56 -10.36 -24.09
CA TYR A 70 6.71 -9.73 -22.77
C TYR A 70 8.11 -9.15 -22.62
N VAL A 71 8.19 -7.98 -21.99
CA VAL A 71 9.46 -7.43 -21.51
C VAL A 71 9.76 -8.04 -20.14
N LEU A 72 10.96 -8.62 -20.01
CA LEU A 72 11.44 -9.18 -18.76
C LEU A 72 11.72 -8.06 -17.75
N ASP A 73 11.75 -8.45 -16.47
CA ASP A 73 12.07 -7.56 -15.36
C ASP A 73 11.12 -6.35 -15.24
N THR A 74 9.85 -6.55 -15.62
CA THR A 74 8.76 -5.61 -15.32
C THR A 74 8.20 -5.91 -13.93
N GLU A 75 7.93 -4.88 -13.15
CA GLU A 75 7.43 -4.98 -11.77
C GLU A 75 6.11 -4.24 -11.62
N ASP A 76 5.21 -4.78 -10.78
CA ASP A 76 3.96 -4.10 -10.42
C ASP A 76 4.23 -3.06 -9.32
N PHE A 77 3.58 -1.89 -9.44
CA PHE A 77 3.72 -0.82 -8.47
C PHE A 77 2.60 -0.88 -7.45
N LEU A 78 2.98 -1.07 -6.19
CA LEU A 78 2.07 -0.95 -5.05
C LEU A 78 2.32 0.36 -4.31
N TYR A 79 1.32 1.22 -4.26
CA TYR A 79 1.41 2.48 -3.51
C TYR A 79 0.14 2.76 -2.72
N ARG A 80 0.31 3.47 -1.61
CA ARG A 80 -0.81 3.88 -0.75
C ARG A 80 -1.16 5.31 -1.05
N ILE A 81 -2.39 5.57 -1.50
CA ILE A 81 -2.88 6.94 -1.57
C ILE A 81 -3.06 7.43 -0.14
N LYS A 82 -2.20 8.35 0.30
CA LYS A 82 -2.43 9.06 1.54
C LYS A 82 -3.72 9.86 1.34
N ARG A 83 -4.79 9.48 2.05
CA ARG A 83 -5.87 10.41 2.39
C ARG A 83 -5.19 11.64 2.98
N MET A 84 -5.05 12.73 2.20
CA MET A 84 -4.67 14.01 2.78
C MET A 84 -5.72 14.27 3.83
N LYS A 85 -5.30 14.39 5.10
CA LYS A 85 -6.19 14.90 6.13
C LYS A 85 -6.50 16.33 5.69
N LEU A 86 -7.58 16.52 4.95
CA LEU A 86 -8.29 17.79 4.94
C LEU A 86 -8.59 18.04 6.42
N SER A 87 -7.82 18.94 7.02
CA SER A 87 -8.06 19.39 8.38
C SER A 87 -9.39 20.11 8.35
N ASN A 88 -10.47 19.40 8.69
CA ASN A 88 -11.75 20.06 8.91
C ASN A 88 -11.57 21.04 10.08
N GLY A 89 -11.64 22.32 9.71
CA GLY A 89 -11.93 23.50 10.52
C GLY A 89 -11.51 23.48 11.99
N SER A 90 -10.36 24.07 12.29
CA SER A 90 -10.14 24.88 13.49
C SER A 90 -8.94 25.80 13.25
N SER A 91 -9.26 27.04 12.92
CA SER A 91 -8.35 28.19 12.85
C SER A 91 -7.50 28.31 14.13
N SER A 92 -6.17 28.23 13.98
CA SER A 92 -5.18 29.07 14.70
C SER A 92 -3.73 28.57 14.51
N SER A 93 -2.92 29.36 13.80
CA SER A 93 -1.44 29.37 13.87
C SER A 93 -0.69 28.02 13.70
N SER A 94 -0.74 27.41 12.51
CA SER A 94 -0.01 26.17 12.21
C SER A 94 1.47 26.36 11.84
N HIS A 95 1.91 27.57 11.51
CA HIS A 95 3.31 27.85 11.15
C HIS A 95 4.30 27.59 12.31
N GLY A 96 3.92 27.89 13.55
CA GLY A 96 4.80 27.70 14.72
C GLY A 96 4.97 26.24 15.17
N LYS A 97 4.02 25.35 14.86
CA LYS A 97 4.06 23.94 15.32
C LYS A 97 4.86 23.05 14.37
N SER A 98 4.75 23.29 13.06
CA SER A 98 5.51 22.55 12.03
C SER A 98 7.02 22.82 12.14
N LEU A 99 7.40 24.09 12.32
CA LEU A 99 8.80 24.49 12.50
C LEU A 99 9.43 23.88 13.76
N LYS A 100 8.69 23.79 14.86
CA LYS A 100 9.16 23.14 16.10
C LYS A 100 9.39 21.64 15.92
N VAL A 101 8.50 20.94 15.23
CA VAL A 101 8.68 19.50 14.95
C VAL A 101 9.86 19.26 14.01
N HIS A 102 10.07 20.13 13.02
CA HIS A 102 11.22 20.06 12.13
C HIS A 102 12.53 20.30 12.89
N ALA A 103 12.59 21.34 13.73
CA ALA A 103 13.77 21.65 14.55
C ALA A 103 14.15 20.49 15.49
N ILE A 104 13.16 19.83 16.13
CA ILE A 104 13.42 18.67 16.99
C ILE A 104 13.98 17.48 16.20
N LYS A 105 13.49 17.24 14.98
CA LYS A 105 14.01 16.17 14.11
C LYS A 105 15.45 16.45 13.66
N VAL A 106 15.75 17.70 13.29
CA VAL A 106 17.08 18.14 12.90
C VAL A 106 18.07 18.00 14.06
N ALA A 107 17.68 18.45 15.27
CA ALA A 107 18.52 18.30 16.46
C ALA A 107 18.85 16.83 16.79
N ARG A 108 17.87 15.92 16.67
CA ARG A 108 18.09 14.47 16.86
C ARG A 108 19.01 13.88 15.81
N PHE A 109 18.91 14.34 14.57
CA PHE A 109 19.79 13.89 13.49
C PHE A 109 21.24 14.33 13.72
N HIS A 110 21.45 15.59 14.11
CA HIS A 110 22.80 16.07 14.47
C HIS A 110 23.36 15.33 15.68
N HIS A 111 22.54 15.04 16.70
CA HIS A 111 22.97 14.24 17.84
C HIS A 111 23.40 12.83 17.46
N PHE A 112 22.63 12.16 16.58
CA PHE A 112 22.99 10.85 16.04
C PHE A 112 24.34 10.88 15.30
N LEU A 113 24.57 11.90 14.46
CA LEU A 113 25.84 12.06 13.75
C LEU A 113 27.02 12.36 14.68
N SER A 114 26.79 13.07 15.80
CA SER A 114 27.82 13.37 16.79
C SER A 114 28.17 12.20 17.73
N ALA A 115 27.36 11.14 17.72
CA ALA A 115 27.54 9.96 18.55
C ALA A 115 28.25 8.80 17.82
N ALA A 116 28.72 9.04 16.59
CA ALA A 116 29.55 8.14 15.79
C ALA A 116 31.01 8.64 15.79
#